data_AF-A0A954HFT0-F1
#
_entry.id   AF-A0A954HFT0-F1
#
_cell.length_a   1.000
_cell.length_b   1.000
_cell.length_c   1.000
_cell.angle_alpha   90.00
_cell.angle_beta   90.00
_cell.angle_gamma   90.00
#
_symmetry.space_group_name_H-M   'P 1'
#
loop_
_entity.id
_entity.type
_entity.pdbx_description
1 polymer ?
#
loop_
_entity_poly.entity_id
_entity_poly.type
_entity_poly.pdbx_seq_one_letter_code
_entity_poly.pdbx_strand_id
1 'polypeptide(L)' 'HDDHSALARYVGAQKQLHWVVSYDSCELIPALYEEHRIANLSLQYTLQQKREAQELFVAPHHVSTPIHCHHDSLTYNAKT' A
#
# COMPACT_ATOMS: atom_id res chain seq x y z
N HIS A 1 -5.24 -18.40 -6.68
CA HIS A 1 -5.84 -18.06 -5.37
C HIS A 1 -4.89 -18.43 -4.24
N ASP A 2 -4.31 -19.64 -4.26
CA ASP A 2 -3.35 -20.09 -3.24
C ASP A 2 -2.04 -19.30 -3.21
N ASP A 3 -1.53 -18.84 -4.36
CA ASP A 3 -0.25 -18.13 -4.43
C ASP A 3 -0.27 -16.78 -3.70
N HIS A 4 -1.36 -16.02 -3.78
CA HIS A 4 -1.49 -14.74 -3.08
C HIS A 4 -1.53 -14.92 -1.56
N SER A 5 -2.21 -15.96 -1.10
CA SER A 5 -2.28 -16.29 0.33
C SER A 5 -0.93 -16.75 0.86
N ALA A 6 -0.20 -17.58 0.10
CA ALA A 6 1.14 -18.01 0.45
C ALA A 6 2.12 -16.83 0.52
N LEU A 7 2.05 -15.93 -0.46
CA LEU A 7 2.86 -14.71 -0.47
C LEU A 7 2.54 -13.80 0.70
N ALA A 8 1.25 -13.53 0.97
CA ALA A 8 0.80 -12.69 2.09
C ALA A 8 1.32 -13.22 3.43
N ARG A 9 1.23 -14.54 3.66
CA ARG A 9 1.79 -15.19 4.85
C ARG A 9 3.31 -15.06 4.91
N TYR A 10 4.00 -15.27 3.79
CA TYR A 10 5.45 -15.20 3.74
C TYR A 10 5.98 -13.79 4.04
N VAL A 11 5.43 -12.76 3.37
CA VAL A 11 5.88 -11.38 3.57
C VAL A 11 5.43 -10.82 4.93
N GLY A 12 4.22 -11.16 5.38
CA GLY A 12 3.71 -10.75 6.70
C GLY A 12 4.51 -11.34 7.87
N ALA A 13 5.13 -12.52 7.69
CA ALA A 13 6.04 -13.09 8.68
C ALA A 13 7.37 -12.32 8.82
N GLN A 14 7.74 -11.48 7.85
CA GLN A 14 9.01 -10.75 7.85
C GLN A 14 8.94 -9.47 8.70
N LYS A 15 9.02 -9.63 10.02
CA LYS A 15 8.88 -8.52 10.99
C LYS A 15 9.97 -7.45 10.93
N GLN A 16 11.15 -7.78 10.40
CA GLN A 16 12.32 -6.89 10.40
C GLN A 16 12.58 -6.27 9.02
N LEU A 17 12.03 -6.84 7.95
CA LEU A 17 12.31 -6.38 6.60
C LEU A 17 11.39 -5.22 6.23
N HIS A 18 11.94 -4.27 5.49
CA HIS A 18 11.15 -3.25 4.82
C HIS A 18 10.68 -3.82 3.48
N TRP A 19 9.39 -4.08 3.36
CA TRP A 19 8.79 -4.59 2.14
C TRP A 19 7.58 -3.76 1.72
N VAL A 20 7.29 -3.81 0.43
CA VAL A 20 6.08 -3.25 -0.17
C VAL A 20 5.61 -4.22 -1.25
N VAL A 21 4.30 -4.40 -1.36
CA VAL A 21 3.68 -5.19 -2.43
C VAL A 21 2.61 -4.34 -3.10
N SER A 22 2.60 -4.34 -4.42
CA SER A 22 1.59 -3.69 -5.24
C SER A 22 0.67 -4.71 -5.90
N TYR A 23 -0.62 -4.41 -5.97
CA TYR A 23 -1.62 -5.22 -6.64
C TYR A 23 -2.55 -4.35 -7.49
N ASP A 24 -3.10 -4.92 -8.56
CA ASP A 24 -4.27 -4.36 -9.22
C ASP A 24 -5.49 -4.42 -8.29
N SER A 25 -6.50 -3.56 -8.49
CA SER A 25 -7.71 -3.56 -7.66
C SER A 25 -8.41 -4.92 -7.69
N CYS A 26 -8.34 -5.65 -6.58
CA CYS A 26 -9.00 -6.92 -6.40
C CYS A 26 -9.52 -7.03 -4.96
N GLU A 27 -10.77 -7.44 -4.80
CA GLU A 27 -11.46 -7.54 -3.51
C GLU A 27 -10.82 -8.55 -2.54
N LEU A 28 -10.05 -9.51 -3.06
CA LEU A 28 -9.37 -10.52 -2.26
C LEU A 28 -8.18 -9.95 -1.47
N ILE A 29 -7.47 -8.98 -2.03
CA ILE A 29 -6.20 -8.49 -1.48
C ILE A 29 -6.40 -7.80 -0.11
N PRO A 30 -7.42 -6.95 0.10
CA PRO A 30 -7.67 -6.36 1.42
C PRO A 30 -7.86 -7.39 2.53
N ALA A 31 -8.52 -8.51 2.25
CA ALA A 31 -8.74 -9.57 3.23
C ALA A 31 -7.45 -10.32 3.59
N LEU A 32 -6.55 -10.55 2.62
CA LEU A 32 -5.27 -11.23 2.86
C LEU A 32 -4.29 -10.40 3.67
N TYR A 33 -4.46 -9.08 3.69
CA TYR A 33 -3.53 -8.12 4.29
C TYR A 33 -4.18 -7.26 5.37
N GLU A 34 -5.23 -7.75 6.05
CA GLU A 34 -5.99 -7.00 7.05
C GLU A 34 -5.12 -6.44 8.20
N GLU A 35 -4.02 -7.13 8.54
CA GLU A 35 -3.07 -6.73 9.58
C GLU A 35 -1.99 -5.74 9.09
N HIS A 36 -2.09 -5.27 7.85
CA HIS A 36 -1.07 -4.42 7.21
C HIS A 36 -1.66 -3.08 6.76
N ARG A 37 -0.79 -2.12 6.47
CA ARG A 37 -1.21 -0.85 5.88
C ARG A 37 -1.53 -1.09 4.41
N ILE A 38 -2.77 -0.86 4.04
CA ILE A 38 -3.25 -0.91 2.66
C ILE A 38 -3.59 0.51 2.23
N ALA A 39 -3.24 0.86 1.00
CA ALA A 39 -3.62 2.14 0.43
C ALA A 39 -3.88 2.08 -1.06
N ASN A 40 -4.77 2.95 -1.52
CA ASN A 40 -5.14 3.07 -2.91
C ASN A 40 -4.30 4.15 -3.58
N LEU A 41 -3.59 3.78 -4.64
CA LEU A 41 -2.93 4.71 -5.54
C LEU A 41 -3.75 4.81 -6.82
N SER A 42 -4.30 6.00 -7.08
CA SER A 42 -4.96 6.30 -8.35
C SER A 42 -3.89 6.65 -9.37
N LEU A 43 -3.52 5.71 -10.23
CA LEU A 43 -2.59 6.00 -11.32
C LEU A 43 -3.35 6.58 -12.51
N GLN A 44 -2.98 7.81 -12.88
CA GLN A 44 -3.41 8.43 -14.13
C GLN A 44 -2.41 8.06 -15.23
N TYR A 45 -2.61 6.92 -15.88
CA TYR A 45 -1.81 6.57 -17.04
C TYR A 45 -2.16 7.51 -18.20
N THR A 46 -1.19 8.29 -18.67
CA THR A 46 -1.33 9.23 -19.79
C THR A 46 -1.36 8.56 -21.17
N LEU A 47 -1.21 7.23 -21.25
CA LEU A 47 -1.31 6.47 -22.49
C LEU A 47 -2.68 5.80 -22.64
N GLN A 48 -3.53 6.45 -23.44
CA GLN A 48 -4.48 5.84 -24.40
C GLN A 48 -5.81 5.22 -23.97
N GLN A 49 -6.21 5.08 -22.72
CA GLN A 49 -7.64 4.87 -22.43
C GLN A 49 -8.01 5.28 -21.01
N LYS A 50 -9.08 6.06 -20.91
CA LYS A 50 -9.68 6.66 -19.72
C LYS A 50 -10.27 5.57 -18.80
N ARG A 51 -9.41 4.75 -18.21
CA ARG A 51 -9.75 3.82 -17.14
C ARG A 51 -8.88 4.18 -15.95
N GLU A 52 -9.49 4.73 -14.92
CA GLU A 52 -8.85 4.94 -13.62
C GLU A 52 -8.50 3.55 -13.08
N ALA A 53 -7.23 3.16 -13.23
CA ALA A 53 -6.72 1.95 -12.61
C ALA A 53 -6.40 2.30 -11.15
N GLN A 54 -7.11 1.64 -10.23
CA GLN A 54 -6.81 1.72 -8.81
C GLN A 54 -5.79 0.63 -8.49
N GLU A 55 -4.60 1.04 -8.05
CA GLU A 55 -3.60 0.12 -7.54
C GLU A 55 -3.65 0.09 -6.01
N LEU A 56 -3.46 -1.09 -5.45
CA LEU A 56 -3.34 -1.31 -4.02
C LEU A 56 -1.86 -1.42 -3.63
N PHE A 57 -1.44 -0.60 -2.69
CA PHE A 57 -0.14 -0.68 -2.04
C PHE A 57 -0.30 -1.25 -0.64
N VAL A 58 0.46 -2.31 -0.35
CA VAL A 58 0.50 -2.95 0.97
C VAL A 58 1.89 -2.86 1.56
N ALA A 59 1.99 -2.45 2.82
CA ALA A 59 3.24 -2.35 3.56
C ALA A 59 3.03 -2.67 5.05
N PRO A 60 4.08 -3.12 5.77
CA PRO A 60 3.99 -3.31 7.22
C PRO A 60 3.99 -1.96 7.96
N HIS A 61 3.47 -1.95 9.19
CA HIS A 61 3.29 -0.72 9.98
C HIS A 61 4.58 0.05 10.30
N HIS A 62 5.74 -0.61 10.29
CA HIS A 62 7.03 0.06 10.50
C HIS A 62 7.61 0.71 9.25
N VAL A 63 6.99 0.50 8.08
CA VAL A 63 7.36 1.18 6.84
C VAL A 63 6.48 2.42 6.66
N SER A 64 7.13 3.58 6.56
CA SER A 64 6.46 4.84 6.22
C SER A 64 6.27 4.91 4.71
N THR A 65 5.02 4.99 4.26
CA THR A 65 4.68 5.16 2.84
C THR A 65 4.25 6.62 2.57
N PRO A 66 4.42 7.16 1.34
CA PRO A 66 4.28 8.60 1.06
C PRO A 66 2.92 9.21 1.46
N ILE A 67 1.87 8.44 1.27
CA ILE A 67 0.48 8.66 1.73
C ILE A 67 0.34 8.83 3.25
N HIS A 68 1.19 8.18 4.06
CA HIS A 68 1.22 8.35 5.51
C HIS A 68 2.21 9.44 5.95
N CYS A 69 3.22 9.76 5.13
CA CYS A 69 4.18 10.83 5.40
C CYS A 69 3.60 12.25 5.18
N HIS A 70 2.49 12.37 4.44
CA HIS A 70 1.90 13.67 4.12
C HIS A 70 1.18 14.35 5.30
N HIS A 71 0.86 13.61 6.37
CA HIS A 71 0.20 14.16 7.56
C HIS A 71 1.19 14.86 8.52
N ASP A 72 2.41 14.34 8.65
CA ASP A 72 3.40 14.90 9.59
C ASP A 72 4.08 16.18 9.06
N SER A 73 4.06 16.40 7.75
CA SER A 73 4.69 17.54 7.09
C SER A 73 4.01 18.90 7.38
N LEU A 74 2.82 18.92 7.99
CA LEU A 74 2.07 20.16 8.29
C LEU A 74 2.17 20.63 9.75
N THR A 75 2.80 19.86 10.65
CA THR A 75 2.94 20.27 12.07
C THR A 75 4.25 21.00 12.37
N TYR A 76 5.19 21.06 11.42
CA TYR A 76 6.50 21.68 11.63
C TYR A 76 6.52 23.22 11.48
N ASN A 77 5.47 23.86 10.94
CA ASN A 77 5.46 25.31 10.66
C ASN A 77 4.37 26.10 11.41
N ALA A 78 3.95 25.66 12.59
CA ALA A 78 2.97 26.40 13.42
C ALA A 78 3.54 26.87 14.77
N LYS A 79 4.83 27.21 14.83
CA LYS A 79 5.43 28.04 15.89
C LYS A 79 6.59 28.83 15.30
N THR A 80 6.37 30.10 14.97
CA THR A 80 7.00 31.30 15.55
C THR A 80 6.41 32.53 14.86
#